data_AF-A0A6P2B9H6-F1
#
_entry.id   AF-A0A6P2B9H6-F1
#
_cell.length_a   1.000
_cell.length_b   1.000
_cell.length_c   1.000
_cell.angle_alpha   90.00
_cell.angle_beta   90.00
_cell.angle_gamma   90.00
#
_symmetry.space_group_name_H-M   'P 1'
#
loop_
_entity.id
_entity.type
_entity.pdbx_description
1 polymer ?
#
loop_
_entity_poly.entity_id
_entity_poly.type
_entity_poly.pdbx_seq_one_letter_code
_entity_poly.pdbx_strand_id
1 'polypeptide(L)'
;MIMGSIRTEQVHLTLTDGRSDKEYQAWLTQQDDGWHVEFAYGRRGSSLKTGRKTSEPVSIDAARSVLEKLVKSKESKGYARDGSGIAYLGTDLAERASGQPVQLLTPVDEEALASLMADDRYVAQEKFDGVRTLIEKSPDGVRAINKRGLYVGVSETIANAVAGLRATTCVIDGESIEGRLFAFDLLEDDGEALGDAPYHDRLQRLEALVGGHSGEALGVVETASGTRDKHQLLERVRAQAGEGIVLKRIDAPHSAGRPNSGGPVRKFKLVETVSAIVTGRNATRRSVAVALLDEAGEQVQVGSVAVPPNQPIPEDGALVEVRYLYATSGNALFQPVYLGQREDITRVECTLKQLKHQGGQARRNGT
;
A
#
# COMPACT_ATOMS: atom_id res chain seq x y z
N MET A 1 -24.11 -2.32 -28.08
CA MET A 1 -24.58 -1.46 -26.97
C MET A 1 -24.38 -2.29 -25.71
N ILE A 2 -23.24 -2.14 -25.03
CA ILE A 2 -22.97 -2.86 -23.79
C ILE A 2 -23.52 -1.97 -22.68
N MET A 3 -24.61 -2.42 -22.03
CA MET A 3 -25.09 -1.81 -20.80
C MET A 3 -24.05 -2.13 -19.72
N GLY A 4 -23.06 -1.26 -19.55
CA GLY A 4 -22.23 -1.28 -18.34
C GLY A 4 -23.16 -1.16 -17.13
N SER A 5 -23.01 -2.03 -16.14
CA SER A 5 -23.80 -1.98 -14.90
C SER A 5 -23.87 -0.56 -14.38
N ILE A 6 -25.07 0.03 -14.40
CA ILE A 6 -25.28 1.40 -13.96
C ILE A 6 -25.21 1.39 -12.42
N ARG A 7 -24.19 2.08 -11.90
CA ARG A 7 -24.09 2.39 -10.48
C ARG A 7 -24.99 3.58 -10.16
N THR A 8 -25.82 3.46 -9.14
CA THR A 8 -26.66 4.57 -8.66
C THR A 8 -26.77 4.55 -7.14
N GLU A 9 -27.25 5.67 -6.59
CA GLU A 9 -27.59 5.82 -5.16
C GLU A 9 -26.43 5.41 -4.23
N GLN A 10 -25.25 5.95 -4.50
CA GLN A 10 -24.06 5.73 -3.69
C GLN A 10 -24.11 6.54 -2.39
N VAL A 11 -23.72 5.89 -1.30
CA VAL A 11 -23.53 6.50 0.02
C VAL A 11 -22.11 6.22 0.48
N HIS A 12 -21.39 7.29 0.81
CA HIS A 12 -20.07 7.21 1.42
C HIS A 12 -20.16 7.64 2.89
N LEU A 13 -19.52 6.83 3.73
CA LEU A 13 -19.55 6.93 5.18
C LEU A 13 -18.13 6.83 5.72
N THR A 14 -17.76 7.72 6.63
CA THR A 14 -16.47 7.65 7.32
C THR A 14 -16.65 7.53 8.83
N LEU A 15 -15.71 6.87 9.47
CA LEU A 15 -15.64 6.76 10.93
C LEU A 15 -14.22 7.08 11.34
N THR A 16 -14.06 8.11 12.17
CA THR A 16 -12.79 8.44 12.82
C THR A 16 -12.96 8.24 14.32
N ASP A 17 -12.35 7.20 14.87
CA ASP A 17 -12.41 6.84 16.29
C ASP A 17 -11.02 6.38 16.77
N GLY A 18 -10.31 7.23 17.50
CA GLY A 18 -8.92 7.01 17.90
C GLY A 18 -8.00 6.78 16.70
N ARG A 19 -7.46 5.56 16.57
CA ARG A 19 -6.65 5.10 15.42
C ARG A 19 -7.46 4.60 14.24
N SER A 20 -8.74 4.32 14.45
CA SER A 20 -9.63 3.83 13.40
C SER A 20 -9.99 5.00 12.51
N ASP A 21 -9.32 5.10 11.38
CA ASP A 21 -9.77 5.93 10.27
C ASP A 21 -10.37 5.02 9.20
N LYS A 22 -11.70 4.86 9.22
CA LYS A 22 -12.42 3.89 8.41
C LYS A 22 -13.32 4.57 7.41
N GLU A 23 -13.42 3.94 6.26
CA GLU A 23 -14.32 4.31 5.18
C GLU A 23 -15.23 3.11 4.88
N TYR A 24 -16.50 3.41 4.60
CA TYR A 24 -17.51 2.48 4.16
C TYR A 24 -18.31 3.11 3.03
N GLN A 25 -18.41 2.42 1.92
CA GLN A 25 -19.21 2.81 0.78
C GLN A 25 -20.28 1.76 0.54
N ALA A 26 -21.47 2.18 0.15
CA ALA A 26 -22.51 1.29 -0.34
C ALA A 26 -23.22 1.92 -1.53
N TRP A 27 -23.64 1.11 -2.50
CA TRP A 27 -24.30 1.59 -3.72
C TRP A 27 -25.20 0.52 -4.32
N LEU A 28 -26.02 0.92 -5.29
CA LEU A 28 -26.83 0.03 -6.09
C LEU A 28 -26.16 -0.20 -7.45
N THR A 29 -26.10 -1.46 -7.88
CA THR A 29 -25.59 -1.86 -9.20
C THR A 29 -26.72 -2.55 -9.97
N GLN A 30 -27.07 -2.06 -11.16
CA GLN A 30 -28.07 -2.71 -12.01
C GLN A 30 -27.48 -3.95 -12.68
N GLN A 31 -28.20 -5.08 -12.62
CA GLN A 31 -27.90 -6.31 -13.34
C GLN A 31 -29.20 -6.87 -13.93
N ASP A 32 -29.27 -6.97 -15.25
CA ASP A 32 -30.49 -7.32 -16.00
C ASP A 32 -31.69 -6.42 -15.58
N ASP A 33 -32.81 -7.04 -15.19
CA ASP A 33 -34.01 -6.37 -14.69
C ASP A 33 -34.00 -6.12 -13.17
N GLY A 34 -32.88 -6.45 -12.49
CA GLY A 34 -32.74 -6.40 -11.04
C GLY A 34 -31.57 -5.54 -10.56
N TRP A 35 -31.46 -5.43 -9.23
CA TRP A 35 -30.49 -4.57 -8.56
C TRP A 35 -29.77 -5.31 -7.45
N HIS A 36 -28.45 -5.13 -7.38
CA HIS A 36 -27.62 -5.56 -6.27
C HIS A 36 -27.31 -4.39 -5.33
N VAL A 37 -27.21 -4.70 -4.03
CA VAL A 37 -26.63 -3.77 -3.05
C VAL A 37 -25.20 -4.21 -2.78
N GLU A 38 -24.25 -3.38 -3.16
CA GLU A 38 -22.82 -3.64 -3.01
C GLU A 38 -22.21 -2.66 -2.01
N PHE A 39 -21.08 -3.05 -1.45
CA PHE A 39 -20.37 -2.23 -0.48
C PHE A 39 -18.86 -2.42 -0.56
N ALA A 40 -18.13 -1.42 -0.09
CA ALA A 40 -16.68 -1.45 0.12
C ALA A 40 -16.36 -0.91 1.51
N TYR A 41 -15.38 -1.47 2.20
CA TYR A 41 -14.99 -0.99 3.53
C TYR A 41 -13.52 -1.25 3.86
N GLY A 42 -12.93 -0.38 4.66
CA GLY A 42 -11.51 -0.47 4.99
C GLY A 42 -11.01 0.76 5.72
N ARG A 43 -9.69 0.89 5.82
CA ARG A 43 -9.08 2.12 6.32
C ARG A 43 -9.19 3.19 5.23
N ARG A 44 -9.60 4.41 5.58
CA ARG A 44 -9.68 5.54 4.63
C ARG A 44 -8.31 5.77 3.99
N GLY A 45 -8.27 5.99 2.67
CA GLY A 45 -7.04 6.14 1.89
C GLY A 45 -6.30 4.83 1.53
N SER A 46 -6.83 3.66 1.93
CA SER A 46 -6.30 2.34 1.56
C SER A 46 -7.24 1.57 0.63
N SER A 47 -6.78 0.46 0.05
CA SER A 47 -7.66 -0.44 -0.72
C SER A 47 -8.78 -1.01 0.15
N LEU A 48 -10.02 -0.85 -0.28
CA LEU A 48 -11.19 -1.31 0.45
C LEU A 48 -11.51 -2.78 0.12
N LYS A 49 -11.98 -3.52 1.14
CA LYS A 49 -12.60 -4.83 0.94
C LYS A 49 -14.01 -4.65 0.40
N THR A 50 -14.31 -5.27 -0.73
CA THR A 50 -15.63 -5.21 -1.35
C THR A 50 -16.47 -6.42 -0.98
N GLY A 51 -17.78 -6.25 -1.03
CA GLY A 51 -18.73 -7.33 -0.86
C GLY A 51 -20.09 -6.97 -1.42
N ARG A 52 -20.93 -7.98 -1.53
CA ARG A 52 -22.31 -7.86 -1.97
C ARG A 52 -23.24 -8.22 -0.82
N LYS A 53 -24.27 -7.42 -0.61
CA LYS A 53 -25.23 -7.60 0.49
C LYS A 53 -26.45 -8.44 0.07
N THR A 54 -26.83 -8.41 -1.20
CA THR A 54 -27.91 -9.24 -1.76
C THR A 54 -27.32 -10.45 -2.49
N SER A 55 -27.83 -11.66 -2.21
CA SER A 55 -27.34 -12.88 -2.86
C SER A 55 -27.79 -13.00 -4.33
N GLU A 56 -28.94 -12.42 -4.68
CA GLU A 56 -29.52 -12.38 -6.02
C GLU A 56 -30.01 -10.94 -6.33
N PRO A 57 -30.18 -10.58 -7.61
CA PRO A 57 -30.78 -9.30 -7.99
C PRO A 57 -32.18 -9.16 -7.41
N VAL A 58 -32.50 -8.00 -6.83
CA VAL A 58 -33.83 -7.70 -6.26
C VAL A 58 -34.46 -6.50 -6.97
N SER A 59 -35.75 -6.23 -6.71
CA SER A 59 -36.38 -5.01 -7.23
C SER A 59 -35.69 -3.75 -6.70
N ILE A 60 -35.78 -2.64 -7.43
CA ILE A 60 -35.17 -1.37 -7.03
C ILE A 60 -35.62 -0.92 -5.63
N ASP A 61 -36.90 -1.10 -5.28
CA ASP A 61 -37.42 -0.73 -3.96
C ASP A 61 -36.87 -1.62 -2.84
N ALA A 62 -36.72 -2.92 -3.12
CA ALA A 62 -36.09 -3.84 -2.18
C ALA A 62 -34.59 -3.50 -2.00
N ALA A 63 -33.89 -3.19 -3.09
CA ALA A 63 -32.48 -2.79 -3.07
C ALA A 63 -32.28 -1.50 -2.28
N ARG A 64 -33.11 -0.48 -2.51
CA ARG A 64 -33.14 0.77 -1.72
C ARG A 64 -33.37 0.51 -0.24
N SER A 65 -34.34 -0.35 0.10
CA SER A 65 -34.60 -0.70 1.50
C SER A 65 -33.40 -1.41 2.15
N VAL A 66 -32.72 -2.30 1.42
CA VAL A 66 -31.52 -2.98 1.91
C VAL A 66 -30.36 -1.99 2.08
N LEU A 67 -30.16 -1.08 1.13
CA LEU A 67 -29.15 -0.02 1.20
C LEU A 67 -29.39 0.89 2.39
N GLU A 68 -30.63 1.36 2.59
CA GLU A 68 -30.99 2.23 3.71
C GLU A 68 -30.75 1.54 5.06
N LYS A 69 -31.14 0.26 5.19
CA LYS A 69 -30.86 -0.54 6.40
C LYS A 69 -29.36 -0.72 6.63
N LEU A 70 -28.59 -0.93 5.55
CA LEU A 70 -27.14 -1.06 5.63
C LEU A 70 -26.50 0.24 6.13
N VAL A 71 -26.91 1.38 5.56
CA VAL A 71 -26.42 2.71 5.96
C VAL A 71 -26.79 3.02 7.41
N LYS A 72 -28.06 2.86 7.80
CA LYS A 72 -28.51 3.04 9.20
C LYS A 72 -27.74 2.16 10.17
N SER A 73 -27.41 0.93 9.79
CA SER A 73 -26.60 0.02 10.61
C SER A 73 -25.13 0.47 10.76
N LYS A 74 -24.61 1.30 9.84
CA LYS A 74 -23.26 1.86 9.95
C LYS A 74 -23.29 3.18 10.71
N GLU A 75 -24.29 4.01 10.49
CA GLU A 75 -24.52 5.24 11.26
C GLU A 75 -24.69 4.94 12.76
N SER A 76 -25.42 3.88 13.11
CA SER A 76 -25.52 3.42 14.51
C SER A 76 -24.20 2.92 15.12
N LYS A 77 -23.20 2.61 14.28
CA LYS A 77 -21.85 2.21 14.68
C LYS A 77 -20.85 3.37 14.65
N GLY A 78 -21.34 4.61 14.53
CA GLY A 78 -20.51 5.83 14.58
C GLY A 78 -19.97 6.29 13.23
N TYR A 79 -20.44 5.72 12.11
CA TYR A 79 -20.08 6.24 10.79
C TYR A 79 -20.92 7.49 10.47
N ALA A 80 -20.30 8.53 9.94
CA ALA A 80 -20.95 9.74 9.45
C ALA A 80 -20.93 9.77 7.92
N ARG A 81 -21.96 10.35 7.30
CA ARG A 81 -21.95 10.57 5.84
C ARG A 81 -20.88 11.58 5.47
N ASP A 82 -20.07 11.23 4.49
CA ASP A 82 -18.95 12.04 4.02
C ASP A 82 -19.00 12.08 2.48
N GLY A 83 -18.85 13.26 1.89
CA GLY A 83 -18.84 13.44 0.44
C GLY A 83 -17.47 13.28 -0.21
N SER A 84 -16.40 13.06 0.57
CA SER A 84 -15.00 13.19 0.14
C SER A 84 -14.26 11.88 -0.17
N GLY A 85 -14.94 10.73 -0.16
CA GLY A 85 -14.32 9.40 -0.33
C GLY A 85 -13.93 9.05 -1.76
N ILE A 86 -12.86 8.27 -1.90
CA ILE A 86 -12.43 7.73 -3.20
C ILE A 86 -13.39 6.60 -3.55
N ALA A 87 -14.29 6.80 -4.51
CA ALA A 87 -15.23 5.76 -4.91
C ALA A 87 -14.52 4.46 -5.34
N TYR A 88 -14.99 3.30 -4.85
CA TYR A 88 -14.51 1.97 -5.27
C TYR A 88 -15.59 1.22 -6.03
N LEU A 89 -15.17 0.43 -7.02
CA LEU A 89 -15.99 -0.52 -7.76
C LEU A 89 -15.84 -1.92 -7.15
N GLY A 90 -16.96 -2.62 -6.99
CA GLY A 90 -17.03 -4.00 -6.52
C GLY A 90 -16.52 -5.00 -7.55
N THR A 91 -16.30 -6.24 -7.14
CA THR A 91 -16.04 -7.36 -8.07
C THR A 91 -16.72 -8.63 -7.57
N ASP A 92 -17.40 -9.33 -8.49
CA ASP A 92 -18.07 -10.61 -8.26
C ASP A 92 -17.08 -11.76 -8.05
N LEU A 93 -15.80 -11.49 -8.36
CA LEU A 93 -14.68 -12.41 -8.21
C LEU A 93 -13.92 -12.19 -6.90
N ALA A 94 -14.44 -11.38 -5.96
CA ALA A 94 -13.73 -11.05 -4.74
C ALA A 94 -13.18 -12.30 -4.04
N GLU A 95 -11.93 -12.24 -3.61
CA GLU A 95 -11.20 -13.33 -2.96
C GLU A 95 -10.90 -14.58 -3.82
N ARG A 96 -11.31 -14.59 -5.10
CA ARG A 96 -10.88 -15.63 -6.05
C ARG A 96 -9.45 -15.35 -6.52
N ALA A 97 -8.70 -16.42 -6.76
CA ALA A 97 -7.35 -16.33 -7.30
C ALA A 97 -7.38 -15.86 -8.76
N SER A 98 -6.54 -14.87 -9.10
CA SER A 98 -6.42 -14.35 -10.46
C SER A 98 -5.45 -15.14 -11.34
N GLY A 99 -4.58 -15.95 -10.72
CA GLY A 99 -3.49 -16.64 -11.43
C GLY A 99 -2.31 -15.74 -11.79
N GLN A 100 -2.38 -14.43 -11.52
CA GLN A 100 -1.30 -13.50 -11.83
C GLN A 100 -0.11 -13.68 -10.88
N PRO A 101 1.12 -13.81 -11.39
CA PRO A 101 2.31 -13.93 -10.56
C PRO A 101 2.59 -12.60 -9.85
N VAL A 102 2.80 -12.63 -8.54
CA VAL A 102 3.23 -11.45 -7.76
C VAL A 102 4.70 -11.63 -7.37
N GLN A 103 5.58 -10.78 -7.87
CA GLN A 103 7.01 -10.80 -7.50
C GLN A 103 7.24 -10.10 -6.15
N LEU A 104 8.01 -10.75 -5.26
CA LEU A 104 8.35 -10.21 -3.95
C LEU A 104 9.81 -9.75 -3.90
N LEU A 105 10.03 -8.61 -3.23
CA LEU A 105 11.34 -7.96 -3.13
C LEU A 105 12.19 -8.52 -1.98
N THR A 106 13.50 -8.64 -2.21
CA THR A 106 14.48 -9.01 -1.18
C THR A 106 15.12 -7.75 -0.57
N PRO A 107 15.18 -7.59 0.76
CA PRO A 107 15.89 -6.49 1.40
C PRO A 107 17.40 -6.53 1.13
N VAL A 108 18.05 -5.36 1.12
CA VAL A 108 19.51 -5.19 1.11
C VAL A 108 19.97 -4.24 2.21
N ASP A 109 21.22 -4.40 2.61
CA ASP A 109 21.95 -3.51 3.50
C ASP A 109 22.63 -2.36 2.72
N GLU A 110 23.32 -1.47 3.44
CA GLU A 110 24.02 -0.33 2.82
C GLU A 110 25.20 -0.75 1.95
N GLU A 111 25.89 -1.86 2.29
CA GLU A 111 27.04 -2.36 1.54
C GLU A 111 26.60 -2.94 0.19
N ALA A 112 25.60 -3.82 0.21
CA ALA A 112 24.98 -4.35 -0.99
C ALA A 112 24.29 -3.24 -1.79
N LEU A 113 23.67 -2.25 -1.12
CA LEU A 113 23.14 -1.08 -1.79
C LEU A 113 24.23 -0.36 -2.58
N ALA A 114 25.37 -0.01 -1.96
CA ALA A 114 26.46 0.70 -2.63
C ALA A 114 26.93 -0.05 -3.89
N SER A 115 27.05 -1.38 -3.80
CA SER A 115 27.40 -2.23 -4.94
C SER A 115 26.35 -2.18 -6.06
N LEU A 116 25.06 -2.25 -5.73
CA LEU A 116 23.96 -2.21 -6.71
C LEU A 116 23.75 -0.80 -7.30
N MET A 117 24.06 0.24 -6.54
CA MET A 117 24.03 1.64 -7.00
C MET A 117 25.14 1.89 -8.02
N ALA A 118 26.28 1.22 -7.91
CA ALA A 118 27.37 1.29 -8.90
C ALA A 118 27.16 0.42 -10.15
N ASP A 119 26.27 -0.58 -10.11
CA ASP A 119 26.05 -1.53 -11.20
C ASP A 119 25.02 -1.00 -12.22
N ASP A 120 25.45 -0.72 -13.45
CA ASP A 120 24.60 -0.20 -14.53
C ASP A 120 23.56 -1.20 -15.03
N ARG A 121 23.68 -2.49 -14.67
CA ARG A 121 22.64 -3.49 -14.94
C ARG A 121 21.42 -3.32 -14.03
N TYR A 122 21.50 -2.45 -13.01
CA TYR A 122 20.42 -2.13 -12.11
C TYR A 122 19.92 -0.71 -12.31
N VAL A 123 18.61 -0.57 -12.44
CA VAL A 123 17.90 0.71 -12.33
C VAL A 123 17.27 0.85 -10.94
N ALA A 124 16.99 2.09 -10.53
CA ALA A 124 16.31 2.38 -9.26
C ALA A 124 14.98 3.10 -9.48
N GLN A 125 14.00 2.77 -8.65
CA GLN A 125 12.70 3.44 -8.58
C GLN A 125 12.39 3.74 -7.11
N GLU A 126 11.58 4.77 -6.84
CA GLU A 126 11.11 5.00 -5.47
C GLU A 126 10.28 3.80 -4.98
N LYS A 127 10.49 3.44 -3.72
CA LYS A 127 9.64 2.50 -3.02
C LYS A 127 8.47 3.29 -2.41
N PHE A 128 7.34 3.31 -3.10
CA PHE A 128 6.10 3.88 -2.58
C PHE A 128 5.54 3.03 -1.41
N ASP A 129 5.06 3.72 -0.37
CA ASP A 129 4.41 3.16 0.83
C ASP A 129 2.89 3.21 0.65
N GLY A 130 2.35 2.28 -0.12
CA GLY A 130 0.92 2.23 -0.45
C GLY A 130 0.33 0.82 -0.33
N VAL A 131 -0.61 0.53 -1.22
CA VAL A 131 -1.13 -0.83 -1.38
C VAL A 131 -0.79 -1.37 -2.76
N ARG A 132 0.08 -2.37 -2.79
CA ARG A 132 0.38 -3.17 -4.00
C ARG A 132 -0.90 -3.64 -4.69
N THR A 133 -1.08 -3.18 -5.92
CA THR A 133 -2.30 -3.37 -6.72
C THR A 133 -1.91 -3.66 -8.17
N LEU A 134 -2.20 -4.86 -8.65
CA LEU A 134 -2.17 -5.15 -10.08
C LEU A 134 -3.53 -4.77 -10.66
N ILE A 135 -3.54 -4.19 -11.85
CA ILE A 135 -4.75 -3.86 -12.59
C ILE A 135 -4.82 -4.72 -13.84
N GLU A 136 -5.89 -5.49 -13.95
CA GLU A 136 -6.24 -6.29 -15.13
C GLU A 136 -7.31 -5.54 -15.92
N LYS A 137 -7.01 -5.21 -17.18
CA LYS A 137 -7.97 -4.68 -18.14
C LYS A 137 -8.38 -5.78 -19.11
N SER A 138 -9.67 -5.87 -19.40
CA SER A 138 -10.24 -6.76 -20.41
C SER A 138 -11.46 -6.11 -21.08
N PRO A 139 -12.04 -6.73 -22.13
CA PRO A 139 -13.33 -6.30 -22.69
C PRO A 139 -14.47 -6.26 -21.67
N ASP A 140 -14.39 -7.07 -20.61
CA ASP A 140 -15.39 -7.14 -19.54
C ASP A 140 -15.22 -6.04 -18.49
N GLY A 141 -14.17 -5.21 -18.59
CA GLY A 141 -13.88 -4.10 -17.69
C GLY A 141 -12.53 -4.22 -16.98
N VAL A 142 -12.37 -3.39 -15.94
CA VAL A 142 -11.13 -3.25 -15.18
C VAL A 142 -11.29 -3.86 -13.78
N ARG A 143 -10.32 -4.69 -13.37
CA ARG A 143 -10.30 -5.38 -12.08
C ARG A 143 -8.98 -5.12 -11.36
N ALA A 144 -9.01 -5.10 -10.04
CA ALA A 144 -7.80 -5.00 -9.22
C ALA A 144 -7.47 -6.33 -8.55
N ILE A 145 -6.18 -6.59 -8.36
CA ILE A 145 -5.64 -7.79 -7.72
C ILE A 145 -4.65 -7.33 -6.63
N ASN A 146 -4.79 -7.88 -5.43
CA ASN A 146 -3.92 -7.53 -4.30
C ASN A 146 -2.60 -8.32 -4.30
N LYS A 147 -1.70 -8.01 -3.34
CA LYS A 147 -0.42 -8.71 -3.13
C LYS A 147 -0.50 -10.24 -2.93
N ARG A 148 -1.68 -10.80 -2.66
CA ARG A 148 -1.91 -12.25 -2.49
C ARG A 148 -2.37 -12.91 -3.78
N GLY A 149 -2.50 -12.17 -4.88
CA GLY A 149 -3.03 -12.68 -6.15
C GLY A 149 -4.55 -12.89 -6.13
N LEU A 150 -5.29 -12.14 -5.29
CA LEU A 150 -6.75 -12.25 -5.20
C LEU A 150 -7.41 -10.99 -5.76
N TYR A 151 -8.54 -11.16 -6.46
CA TYR A 151 -9.34 -10.03 -6.92
C TYR A 151 -9.92 -9.24 -5.74
N VAL A 152 -9.89 -7.92 -5.89
CA VAL A 152 -10.37 -6.92 -4.92
C VAL A 152 -11.05 -5.77 -5.66
N GLY A 153 -11.75 -4.93 -4.92
CA GLY A 153 -12.28 -3.68 -5.46
C GLY A 153 -11.18 -2.77 -5.98
N VAL A 154 -11.49 -2.05 -7.06
CA VAL A 154 -10.61 -1.05 -7.67
C VAL A 154 -11.17 0.34 -7.43
N SER A 155 -10.30 1.33 -7.23
CA SER A 155 -10.71 2.73 -7.18
C SER A 155 -11.28 3.15 -8.55
N GLU A 156 -12.38 3.89 -8.56
CA GLU A 156 -13.05 4.36 -9.78
C GLU A 156 -12.14 5.28 -10.60
N THR A 157 -11.31 6.11 -9.95
CA THR A 157 -10.33 6.97 -10.65
C THR A 157 -9.29 6.14 -11.38
N ILE A 158 -8.76 5.08 -10.75
CA ILE A 158 -7.83 4.14 -11.37
C ILE A 158 -8.51 3.36 -12.50
N ALA A 159 -9.71 2.85 -12.25
CA ALA A 159 -10.48 2.07 -13.22
C ALA A 159 -10.78 2.88 -14.49
N ASN A 160 -11.23 4.12 -14.34
CA ASN A 160 -11.53 5.01 -15.47
C ASN A 160 -10.26 5.37 -16.25
N ALA A 161 -9.15 5.66 -15.55
CA ALA A 161 -7.88 5.95 -16.19
C ALA A 161 -7.37 4.75 -17.02
N VAL A 162 -7.45 3.54 -16.47
CA VAL A 162 -7.01 2.32 -17.16
C VAL A 162 -7.98 1.91 -18.28
N ALA A 163 -9.28 2.09 -18.10
CA ALA A 163 -10.28 1.83 -19.14
C ALA A 163 -10.03 2.69 -20.39
N GLY A 164 -9.54 3.92 -20.22
CA GLY A 164 -9.19 4.84 -21.30
C GLY A 164 -7.94 4.45 -22.11
N LEU A 165 -7.10 3.52 -21.64
CA LEU A 165 -5.92 3.07 -22.38
C LEU A 165 -6.30 2.47 -23.74
N ARG A 166 -5.39 2.54 -24.71
CA ARG A 166 -5.65 2.00 -26.06
C ARG A 166 -5.69 0.47 -26.12
N ALA A 167 -4.93 -0.21 -25.26
CA ALA A 167 -4.90 -1.67 -25.19
C ALA A 167 -6.30 -2.21 -24.87
N THR A 168 -6.66 -3.30 -25.53
CA THR A 168 -7.87 -4.10 -25.30
C THR A 168 -7.71 -4.94 -24.03
N THR A 169 -6.55 -5.57 -23.85
CA THR A 169 -6.19 -6.27 -22.61
C THR A 169 -4.83 -5.82 -22.11
N CYS A 170 -4.66 -5.74 -20.79
CA CYS A 170 -3.35 -5.55 -20.18
C CYS A 170 -3.36 -5.93 -18.71
N VAL A 171 -2.17 -6.22 -18.17
CA VAL A 171 -1.96 -6.43 -16.73
C VAL A 171 -0.84 -5.51 -16.26
N ILE A 172 -1.21 -4.42 -15.59
CA ILE A 172 -0.29 -3.41 -15.07
C ILE A 172 -0.02 -3.71 -13.60
N ASP A 173 1.24 -3.68 -13.18
CA ASP A 173 1.61 -3.82 -11.77
C ASP A 173 2.02 -2.47 -11.18
N GLY A 174 1.46 -2.12 -10.02
CA GLY A 174 1.62 -0.80 -9.43
C GLY A 174 1.40 -0.75 -7.92
N GLU A 175 1.63 0.43 -7.36
CA GLU A 175 1.31 0.76 -5.97
C GLU A 175 0.16 1.77 -5.98
N SER A 176 -0.93 1.47 -5.25
CA SER A 176 -2.05 2.39 -5.11
C SER A 176 -1.89 3.25 -3.86
N ILE A 177 -2.00 4.57 -4.03
CA ILE A 177 -2.02 5.55 -2.94
C ILE A 177 -3.13 6.55 -3.28
N GLU A 178 -4.13 6.67 -2.40
CA GLU A 178 -5.17 7.70 -2.49
C GLU A 178 -5.84 7.80 -3.88
N GLY A 179 -6.18 6.66 -4.51
CA GLY A 179 -6.89 6.64 -5.79
C GLY A 179 -6.01 6.95 -7.01
N ARG A 180 -4.68 7.00 -6.81
CA ARG A 180 -3.68 7.01 -7.88
C ARG A 180 -2.95 5.67 -7.94
N LEU A 181 -2.66 5.21 -9.16
CA LEU A 181 -1.77 4.09 -9.42
C LEU A 181 -0.39 4.59 -9.87
N PHE A 182 0.63 4.24 -9.09
CA PHE A 182 2.04 4.38 -9.43
C PHE A 182 2.51 3.07 -10.09
N ALA A 183 2.41 3.00 -11.42
CA ALA A 183 2.72 1.82 -12.19
C ALA A 183 4.24 1.64 -12.36
N PHE A 184 4.74 0.41 -12.21
CA PHE A 184 6.18 0.14 -12.27
C PHE A 184 6.56 -1.14 -13.04
N ASP A 185 5.59 -1.93 -13.52
CA ASP A 185 5.80 -3.09 -14.39
C ASP A 185 4.55 -3.38 -15.25
N LEU A 186 4.73 -4.15 -16.32
CA LEU A 186 3.67 -4.62 -17.23
C LEU A 186 3.84 -6.11 -17.49
N LEU A 187 2.81 -6.90 -17.20
CA LEU A 187 2.85 -8.36 -17.27
C LEU A 187 2.13 -8.94 -18.50
N GLU A 188 1.21 -8.15 -19.09
CA GLU A 188 0.50 -8.50 -20.31
C GLU A 188 0.16 -7.23 -21.09
N ASP A 189 0.26 -7.30 -22.42
CA ASP A 189 -0.14 -6.24 -23.36
C ASP A 189 -0.83 -6.85 -24.59
N ASP A 190 -2.12 -6.56 -24.78
CA ASP A 190 -2.97 -7.06 -25.88
C ASP A 190 -2.85 -8.58 -26.15
N GLY A 191 -2.88 -9.37 -25.07
CA GLY A 191 -2.84 -10.82 -25.08
C GLY A 191 -1.43 -11.42 -25.15
N GLU A 192 -0.38 -10.60 -25.29
CA GLU A 192 1.00 -11.04 -25.16
C GLU A 192 1.42 -11.06 -23.69
N ALA A 193 1.72 -12.25 -23.16
CA ALA A 193 2.30 -12.40 -21.83
C ALA A 193 3.77 -11.96 -21.82
N LEU A 194 4.11 -11.00 -20.96
CA LEU A 194 5.43 -10.38 -20.88
C LEU A 194 6.30 -10.91 -19.73
N GLY A 195 5.80 -11.86 -18.95
CA GLY A 195 6.49 -12.35 -17.74
C GLY A 195 7.93 -12.82 -17.97
N ASP A 196 8.21 -13.46 -19.10
CA ASP A 196 9.55 -13.95 -19.45
C ASP A 196 10.45 -12.90 -20.12
N ALA A 197 9.87 -11.76 -20.54
CA ALA A 197 10.62 -10.69 -21.18
C ALA A 197 11.54 -9.95 -20.17
N PRO A 198 12.69 -9.42 -20.61
CA PRO A 198 13.54 -8.54 -19.81
C PRO A 198 12.78 -7.35 -19.20
N TYR A 199 13.16 -6.92 -18.00
CA TYR A 199 12.50 -5.79 -17.33
C TYR A 199 12.47 -4.50 -18.16
N HIS A 200 13.56 -4.18 -18.87
CA HIS A 200 13.60 -2.97 -19.70
C HIS A 200 12.56 -2.99 -20.83
N ASP A 201 12.29 -4.14 -21.44
CA ASP A 201 11.26 -4.29 -22.47
C ASP A 201 9.86 -4.06 -21.88
N ARG A 202 9.60 -4.64 -20.71
CA ARG A 202 8.31 -4.46 -20.00
C ARG A 202 8.10 -3.01 -19.59
N LEU A 203 9.14 -2.35 -19.09
CA LEU A 203 9.09 -0.93 -18.72
C LEU A 203 8.85 -0.04 -19.94
N GLN A 204 9.55 -0.27 -21.04
CA GLN A 204 9.36 0.51 -22.27
C GLN A 204 7.92 0.38 -22.80
N ARG A 205 7.36 -0.84 -22.79
CA ARG A 205 5.96 -1.07 -23.17
C ARG A 205 4.99 -0.40 -22.22
N LEU A 206 5.25 -0.45 -20.91
CA LEU A 206 4.46 0.27 -19.91
C LEU A 206 4.45 1.78 -20.16
N GLU A 207 5.62 2.37 -20.40
CA GLU A 207 5.78 3.80 -20.70
C GLU A 207 5.03 4.19 -21.98
N ALA A 208 5.10 3.37 -23.03
CA ALA A 208 4.35 3.60 -24.27
C ALA A 208 2.83 3.49 -24.06
N LEU A 209 2.38 2.49 -23.30
CA LEU A 209 0.96 2.26 -22.99
C LEU A 209 0.37 3.42 -22.18
N VAL A 210 1.07 3.85 -21.13
CA VAL A 210 0.60 4.84 -20.15
C VAL A 210 0.94 6.28 -20.54
N GLY A 211 1.95 6.51 -21.39
CA GLY A 211 2.50 7.85 -21.67
C GLY A 211 1.46 8.85 -22.19
N GLY A 212 0.50 8.40 -23.02
CA GLY A 212 -0.60 9.24 -23.53
C GLY A 212 -1.74 9.49 -22.53
N HIS A 213 -1.74 8.82 -21.38
CA HIS A 213 -2.81 8.83 -20.37
C HIS A 213 -2.28 9.13 -18.96
N SER A 214 -1.00 9.54 -18.86
CA SER A 214 -0.39 9.88 -17.58
C SER A 214 -1.08 11.11 -16.98
N GLY A 215 -1.47 11.02 -15.72
CA GLY A 215 -2.24 12.06 -15.05
C GLY A 215 -2.35 11.82 -13.54
N GLU A 216 -3.37 12.41 -12.93
CA GLU A 216 -3.59 12.36 -11.47
C GLU A 216 -3.91 10.95 -10.97
N ALA A 217 -4.56 10.11 -11.77
CA ALA A 217 -5.00 8.77 -11.36
C ALA A 217 -4.06 7.62 -11.79
N LEU A 218 -3.18 7.84 -12.78
CA LEU A 218 -2.28 6.83 -13.33
C LEU A 218 -0.98 7.47 -13.79
N GLY A 219 0.17 6.91 -13.41
CA GLY A 219 1.46 7.33 -13.93
C GLY A 219 2.52 6.26 -13.75
N VAL A 220 3.49 6.22 -14.65
CA VAL A 220 4.67 5.36 -14.51
C VAL A 220 5.64 5.99 -13.52
N VAL A 221 6.21 5.18 -12.62
CA VAL A 221 7.20 5.67 -11.65
C VAL A 221 8.48 6.11 -12.35
N GLU A 222 9.13 7.15 -11.82
CA GLU A 222 10.45 7.58 -12.29
C GLU A 222 11.44 6.42 -12.17
N THR A 223 12.19 6.17 -13.26
CA THR A 223 13.25 5.15 -13.29
C THR A 223 14.61 5.83 -13.46
N ALA A 224 15.43 5.79 -12.41
CA ALA A 224 16.79 6.29 -12.44
C ALA A 224 17.75 5.20 -12.95
N SER A 225 18.60 5.56 -13.91
CA SER A 225 19.61 4.68 -14.50
C SER A 225 21.00 5.27 -14.36
N GLY A 226 22.02 4.42 -14.24
CA GLY A 226 23.38 4.87 -13.95
C GLY A 226 23.59 5.33 -12.50
N THR A 227 24.85 5.30 -12.06
CA THR A 227 25.20 5.54 -10.66
C THR A 227 24.72 6.90 -10.15
N ARG A 228 25.00 7.98 -10.89
CA ARG A 228 24.68 9.35 -10.48
C ARG A 228 23.18 9.54 -10.23
N ASP A 229 22.34 9.16 -11.18
CA ASP A 229 20.91 9.44 -11.11
C ASP A 229 20.24 8.58 -10.04
N LYS A 230 20.71 7.33 -9.85
CA LYS A 230 20.26 6.49 -8.73
C LYS A 230 20.54 7.16 -7.37
N HIS A 231 21.74 7.75 -7.19
CA HIS A 231 22.07 8.48 -5.96
C HIS A 231 21.21 9.73 -5.78
N GLN A 232 20.97 10.50 -6.84
CA GLN A 232 20.08 11.67 -6.79
C GLN A 232 18.64 11.29 -6.44
N LEU A 233 18.12 10.18 -6.99
CA LEU A 233 16.82 9.64 -6.61
C LEU A 233 16.79 9.30 -5.11
N LEU A 234 17.79 8.57 -4.61
CA LEU A 234 17.85 8.20 -3.19
C LEU A 234 17.88 9.43 -2.26
N GLU A 235 18.62 10.48 -2.63
CA GLU A 235 18.67 11.74 -1.88
C GLU A 235 17.32 12.45 -1.88
N ARG A 236 16.62 12.52 -3.02
CA ARG A 236 15.27 13.11 -3.10
C ARG A 236 14.26 12.34 -2.25
N VAL A 237 14.23 11.01 -2.37
CA VAL A 237 13.35 10.15 -1.55
C VAL A 237 13.62 10.37 -0.06
N ARG A 238 14.90 10.46 0.34
CA ARG A 238 15.27 10.76 1.74
C ARG A 238 14.79 12.14 2.18
N ALA A 239 14.98 13.17 1.37
CA ALA A 239 14.55 14.54 1.68
C ALA A 239 13.02 14.66 1.82
N GLN A 240 12.27 13.81 1.12
CA GLN A 240 10.81 13.74 1.18
C GLN A 240 10.29 12.74 2.22
N ALA A 241 11.17 12.11 3.02
CA ALA A 241 10.82 11.06 3.97
C ALA A 241 10.08 9.86 3.35
N GLY A 242 10.37 9.55 2.08
CA GLY A 242 9.85 8.38 1.38
C GLY A 242 10.41 7.07 1.94
N GLU A 243 9.77 5.94 1.61
CA GLU A 243 10.07 4.66 2.27
C GLU A 243 11.48 4.15 1.94
N GLY A 244 11.96 4.43 0.74
CA GLY A 244 13.24 3.95 0.23
C GLY A 244 13.22 3.78 -1.29
N ILE A 245 14.07 2.89 -1.80
CA ILE A 245 14.16 2.61 -3.23
C ILE A 245 14.09 1.11 -3.53
N VAL A 246 13.64 0.78 -4.72
CA VAL A 246 13.66 -0.55 -5.31
C VAL A 246 14.68 -0.57 -6.42
N LEU A 247 15.59 -1.56 -6.41
CA LEU A 247 16.57 -1.76 -7.47
C LEU A 247 16.18 -2.99 -8.30
N LYS A 248 16.09 -2.83 -9.61
CA LYS A 248 15.66 -3.87 -10.56
C LYS A 248 16.74 -4.13 -11.59
N ARG A 249 17.08 -5.41 -11.79
CA ARG A 249 18.01 -5.82 -12.85
C ARG A 249 17.30 -5.74 -14.21
N ILE A 250 17.89 -5.02 -15.17
CA ILE A 250 17.24 -4.64 -16.44
C ILE A 250 16.95 -5.82 -17.38
N ASP A 251 17.74 -6.89 -17.28
CA ASP A 251 17.67 -8.09 -18.13
C ASP A 251 16.78 -9.20 -17.55
N ALA A 252 16.17 -8.96 -16.37
CA ALA A 252 15.54 -10.02 -15.62
C ALA A 252 14.06 -10.22 -15.97
N PRO A 253 13.60 -11.49 -16.05
CA PRO A 253 12.18 -11.80 -16.16
C PRO A 253 11.43 -11.49 -14.87
N HIS A 254 10.11 -11.44 -14.96
CA HIS A 254 9.22 -11.34 -13.82
C HIS A 254 8.98 -12.73 -13.21
N SER A 255 9.57 -12.98 -12.03
CA SER A 255 9.44 -14.26 -11.31
C SER A 255 8.50 -14.13 -10.11
N ALA A 256 7.51 -15.02 -10.01
CA ALA A 256 6.56 -15.02 -8.90
C ALA A 256 7.24 -15.36 -7.56
N GLY A 257 6.75 -14.77 -6.48
CA GLY A 257 7.21 -15.04 -5.11
C GLY A 257 8.55 -14.38 -4.78
N ARG A 258 9.14 -14.79 -3.65
CA ARG A 258 10.46 -14.32 -3.21
C ARG A 258 11.54 -15.30 -3.69
N PRO A 259 12.58 -14.83 -4.40
CA PRO A 259 13.68 -15.69 -4.84
C PRO A 259 14.59 -16.13 -3.68
N ASN A 260 15.16 -17.32 -3.80
CA ASN A 260 16.00 -17.94 -2.75
C ASN A 260 17.36 -17.25 -2.54
N SER A 261 17.93 -16.63 -3.57
CA SER A 261 19.29 -16.05 -3.57
C SER A 261 19.30 -14.57 -3.94
N GLY A 262 18.54 -13.77 -3.18
CA GLY A 262 18.42 -12.33 -3.37
C GLY A 262 17.56 -11.92 -4.58
N GLY A 263 17.67 -12.60 -5.72
CA GLY A 263 16.84 -12.39 -6.91
C GLY A 263 17.34 -11.37 -7.92
N PRO A 264 16.47 -10.85 -8.79
CA PRO A 264 16.76 -9.71 -9.66
C PRO A 264 16.21 -8.38 -9.13
N VAL A 265 15.34 -8.41 -8.10
CA VAL A 265 14.73 -7.20 -7.54
C VAL A 265 15.04 -7.07 -6.05
N ARG A 266 15.61 -5.92 -5.66
CA ARG A 266 16.01 -5.58 -4.29
C ARG A 266 15.25 -4.38 -3.77
N LYS A 267 15.12 -4.27 -2.45
CA LYS A 267 14.62 -3.08 -1.78
C LYS A 267 15.59 -2.61 -0.72
N PHE A 268 15.80 -1.31 -0.66
CA PHE A 268 16.48 -0.65 0.43
C PHE A 268 15.48 0.31 1.10
N LYS A 269 15.28 0.18 2.41
CA LYS A 269 14.39 1.06 3.17
C LYS A 269 15.21 2.14 3.86
N LEU A 270 14.73 3.37 3.79
CA LEU A 270 15.27 4.53 4.50
C LEU A 270 14.68 4.68 5.90
N VAL A 271 13.51 4.09 6.11
CA VAL A 271 12.76 4.13 7.36
C VAL A 271 12.45 2.72 7.82
N GLU A 272 12.44 2.55 9.13
CA GLU A 272 12.02 1.34 9.83
C GLU A 272 10.87 1.69 10.77
N THR A 273 10.15 0.68 11.23
CA THR A 273 9.15 0.87 12.29
C THR A 273 9.47 -0.01 13.48
N VAL A 274 9.09 0.47 14.65
CA VAL A 274 9.25 -0.25 15.91
C VAL A 274 8.00 -0.05 16.75
N SER A 275 7.57 -1.12 17.41
CA SER A 275 6.57 -1.03 18.47
C SER A 275 7.27 -0.74 19.79
N ALA A 276 6.93 0.37 20.43
CA ALA A 276 7.58 0.88 21.65
C ALA A 276 6.58 1.11 22.79
N ILE A 277 7.09 1.11 24.02
CA ILE A 277 6.32 1.34 25.24
C ILE A 277 6.41 2.82 25.58
N VAL A 278 5.29 3.49 25.82
CA VAL A 278 5.27 4.85 26.36
C VAL A 278 5.68 4.78 27.83
N THR A 279 6.64 5.62 28.24
CA THR A 279 7.17 5.66 29.62
C THR A 279 7.01 7.01 30.28
N GLY A 280 6.35 7.95 29.62
CA GLY A 280 6.16 9.30 30.14
C GLY A 280 5.63 10.27 29.11
N ARG A 281 4.84 11.24 29.58
CA ARG A 281 4.33 12.35 28.78
C ARG A 281 5.16 13.60 29.04
N ASN A 282 5.48 14.34 27.99
CA ASN A 282 6.06 15.66 28.17
C ASN A 282 4.97 16.63 28.68
N ALA A 283 5.29 17.42 29.71
CA ALA A 283 4.31 18.30 30.36
C ALA A 283 3.90 19.51 29.50
N THR A 284 4.75 19.95 28.58
CA THR A 284 4.53 21.19 27.80
C THR A 284 4.41 20.95 26.30
N ARG A 285 5.02 19.90 25.76
CA ARG A 285 4.98 19.53 24.34
C ARG A 285 4.09 18.32 24.12
N ARG A 286 3.42 18.24 22.97
CA ARG A 286 2.68 17.04 22.54
C ARG A 286 3.67 15.94 22.12
N SER A 287 4.33 15.33 23.08
CA SER A 287 5.31 14.26 22.84
C SER A 287 5.35 13.29 24.01
N VAL A 288 5.73 12.05 23.72
CA VAL A 288 5.88 10.98 24.71
C VAL A 288 7.29 10.40 24.68
N ALA A 289 7.83 10.05 25.85
CA ALA A 289 9.03 9.25 25.99
C ALA A 289 8.72 7.79 25.68
N VAL A 290 9.63 7.11 24.99
CA VAL A 290 9.43 5.73 24.55
C VAL A 290 10.62 4.84 24.91
N ALA A 291 10.34 3.60 25.26
CA ALA A 291 11.31 2.58 25.62
C ALA A 291 11.04 1.24 24.92
N LEU A 292 12.07 0.40 24.89
CA LEU A 292 12.04 -1.00 24.45
C LEU A 292 12.60 -1.91 25.54
N LEU A 293 12.31 -3.19 25.46
CA LEU A 293 12.81 -4.20 26.38
C LEU A 293 14.12 -4.80 25.86
N ASP A 294 15.11 -4.92 26.73
CA ASP A 294 16.32 -5.72 26.46
C ASP A 294 16.08 -7.23 26.64
N GLU A 295 17.14 -8.04 26.55
CA GLU A 295 17.03 -9.50 26.71
C GLU A 295 16.68 -9.94 28.14
N ALA A 296 16.94 -9.09 29.14
CA ALA A 296 16.56 -9.33 30.53
C ALA A 296 15.10 -8.88 30.82
N GLY A 297 14.45 -8.19 29.87
CA GLY A 297 13.11 -7.64 30.04
C GLY A 297 13.09 -6.25 30.69
N GLU A 298 14.25 -5.61 30.83
CA GLU A 298 14.40 -4.27 31.39
C GLU A 298 14.12 -3.19 30.35
N GLN A 299 13.56 -2.06 30.79
CA GLN A 299 13.22 -0.96 29.89
C GLN A 299 14.44 -0.10 29.55
N VAL A 300 14.78 -0.03 28.27
CA VAL A 300 15.81 0.83 27.70
C VAL A 300 15.13 1.99 26.98
N GLN A 301 15.42 3.21 27.43
CA GLN A 301 14.90 4.44 26.81
C GLN A 301 15.49 4.60 25.40
N VAL A 302 14.61 4.81 24.42
CA VAL A 302 15.00 4.97 23.00
C VAL A 302 14.65 6.35 22.45
N GLY A 303 14.19 7.26 23.30
CA GLY A 303 14.03 8.69 22.98
C GLY A 303 12.62 9.20 23.24
N SER A 304 12.19 10.17 22.45
CA SER A 304 10.85 10.76 22.54
C SER A 304 10.31 11.04 21.15
N VAL A 305 8.99 10.95 20.99
CA VAL A 305 8.31 11.15 19.71
C VAL A 305 7.16 12.13 19.85
N ALA A 306 7.02 13.04 18.87
CA ALA A 306 5.92 13.99 18.82
C ALA A 306 4.62 13.30 18.41
N VAL A 307 3.51 13.64 19.08
CA VAL A 307 2.17 13.13 18.82
C VAL A 307 1.40 14.16 17.98
N PRO A 308 0.91 13.79 16.79
CA PRO A 308 0.13 14.67 15.93
C PRO A 308 -1.07 15.32 16.65
N PRO A 309 -1.44 16.57 16.32
CA PRO A 309 -2.57 17.26 16.95
C PRO A 309 -3.91 16.54 16.81
N ASN A 310 -4.10 15.80 15.71
CA ASN A 310 -5.31 15.04 15.41
C ASN A 310 -5.37 13.66 16.11
N GLN A 311 -4.40 13.32 16.96
CA GLN A 311 -4.38 12.06 17.70
C GLN A 311 -4.33 12.31 19.22
N PRO A 312 -4.99 11.46 20.03
CA PRO A 312 -4.88 11.53 21.48
C PRO A 312 -3.44 11.23 21.93
N ILE A 313 -3.00 11.88 23.01
CA ILE A 313 -1.69 11.62 23.61
C ILE A 313 -1.78 10.29 24.38
N PRO A 314 -1.01 9.26 24.03
CA PRO A 314 -1.11 7.94 24.65
C PRO A 314 -0.70 7.99 26.14
N GLU A 315 -1.28 7.11 26.94
CA GLU A 315 -1.00 6.97 28.39
C GLU A 315 0.33 6.29 28.65
N ASP A 316 0.82 6.42 29.88
CA ASP A 316 1.98 5.66 30.34
C ASP A 316 1.68 4.15 30.25
N GLY A 317 2.65 3.37 29.76
CA GLY A 317 2.49 1.95 29.47
C GLY A 317 1.75 1.62 28.17
N ALA A 318 1.17 2.59 27.45
CA ALA A 318 0.56 2.35 26.15
C ALA A 318 1.61 1.89 25.13
N LEU A 319 1.21 0.99 24.22
CA LEU A 319 2.09 0.49 23.16
C LEU A 319 1.86 1.33 21.91
N VAL A 320 2.91 1.80 21.27
CA VAL A 320 2.83 2.73 20.14
C VAL A 320 3.66 2.23 18.98
N GLU A 321 3.27 2.60 17.76
CA GLU A 321 4.09 2.32 16.57
C GLU A 321 4.85 3.60 16.20
N VAL A 322 6.16 3.49 16.05
CA VAL A 322 7.05 4.61 15.73
C VAL A 322 7.84 4.27 14.48
N ARG A 323 7.77 5.14 13.47
CA ARG A 323 8.67 5.12 12.31
C ARG A 323 9.95 5.88 12.66
N TYR A 324 11.10 5.42 12.23
CA TYR A 324 12.39 6.06 12.49
C TYR A 324 13.36 5.78 11.34
N LEU A 325 14.41 6.58 11.18
CA LEU A 325 15.39 6.36 10.11
C LEU A 325 16.38 5.24 10.47
N TYR A 326 16.96 5.32 11.66
CA TYR A 326 17.87 4.31 12.23
C TYR A 326 17.99 4.51 13.74
N ALA A 327 18.46 3.49 14.44
CA ALA A 327 18.88 3.61 15.83
C ALA A 327 20.35 4.01 15.92
N THR A 328 20.70 4.93 16.82
CA THR A 328 22.10 5.24 17.13
C THR A 328 22.76 4.07 17.86
N SER A 329 24.08 4.09 18.03
CA SER A 329 24.80 3.10 18.85
C SER A 329 24.32 3.06 20.31
N GLY A 330 23.69 4.14 20.80
CA GLY A 330 23.07 4.21 22.12
C GLY A 330 21.57 3.85 22.12
N ASN A 331 21.08 3.13 21.11
CA ASN A 331 19.67 2.73 20.93
C ASN A 331 18.65 3.87 20.75
N ALA A 332 19.09 5.13 20.64
CA ALA A 332 18.16 6.24 20.43
C ALA A 332 17.62 6.25 19.00
N LEU A 333 16.30 6.45 18.84
CA LEU A 333 15.66 6.57 17.54
C LEU A 333 16.02 7.90 16.88
N PHE A 334 16.55 7.85 15.66
CA PHE A 334 16.84 9.05 14.88
C PHE A 334 15.62 9.46 14.03
N GLN A 335 15.20 10.72 14.19
CA GLN A 335 14.00 11.33 13.57
C GLN A 335 12.73 10.45 13.69
N PRO A 336 12.28 10.14 14.92
CA PRO A 336 11.10 9.31 15.12
C PRO A 336 9.81 10.05 14.72
N VAL A 337 8.87 9.33 14.11
CA VAL A 337 7.53 9.77 13.71
C VAL A 337 6.50 8.82 14.30
N TYR A 338 5.53 9.38 15.03
CA TYR A 338 4.47 8.62 15.67
C TYR A 338 3.41 8.15 14.66
N LEU A 339 3.16 6.84 14.61
CA LEU A 339 2.12 6.24 13.76
C LEU A 339 0.84 5.86 14.55
N GLY A 340 0.86 5.92 15.90
CA GLY A 340 -0.32 5.84 16.77
C GLY A 340 -0.21 4.90 17.99
N GLN A 341 -1.36 4.61 18.64
CA GLN A 341 -1.80 3.52 19.58
C GLN A 341 -1.92 2.01 19.21
N ARG A 342 -0.98 1.06 19.44
CA ARG A 342 -1.18 -0.38 19.13
C ARG A 342 -1.95 -1.11 20.24
N GLU A 343 -3.00 -1.83 19.87
CA GLU A 343 -3.83 -2.65 20.76
C GLU A 343 -3.73 -4.16 20.44
N ASP A 344 -3.09 -4.48 19.32
CA ASP A 344 -2.99 -5.83 18.73
C ASP A 344 -1.70 -6.57 19.12
N ILE A 345 -0.90 -6.00 20.02
CA ILE A 345 0.38 -6.57 20.48
C ILE A 345 0.48 -6.46 22.00
N THR A 346 1.43 -7.18 22.56
CA THR A 346 1.74 -7.22 23.99
C THR A 346 3.07 -6.54 24.30
N ARG A 347 3.23 -6.10 25.56
CA ARG A 347 4.43 -5.39 26.02
C ARG A 347 5.73 -6.18 25.78
N VAL A 348 5.67 -7.51 25.84
CA VAL A 348 6.84 -8.40 25.65
C VAL A 348 7.36 -8.41 24.21
N GLU A 349 6.56 -7.94 23.24
CA GLU A 349 6.96 -7.84 21.83
C GLU A 349 7.78 -6.57 21.55
N CYS A 350 7.69 -5.55 22.42
CA CYS A 350 8.39 -4.28 22.30
C CYS A 350 9.89 -4.39 22.66
N THR A 351 10.66 -5.18 21.91
CA THR A 351 12.07 -5.51 22.22
C THR A 351 13.07 -4.71 21.39
N LEU A 352 14.31 -4.57 21.90
CA LEU A 352 15.46 -3.97 21.20
C LEU A 352 15.83 -4.72 19.90
N LYS A 353 15.45 -6.00 19.75
CA LYS A 353 15.71 -6.81 18.54
C LYS A 353 15.03 -6.25 17.29
N GLN A 354 14.05 -5.36 17.46
CA GLN A 354 13.40 -4.64 16.38
C GLN A 354 14.25 -3.49 15.82
N LEU A 355 15.23 -2.98 16.58
CA LEU A 355 16.03 -1.83 16.16
C LEU A 355 16.95 -2.19 15.00
N LYS A 356 17.00 -1.30 14.01
CA LYS A 356 18.04 -1.29 12.99
C LYS A 356 18.97 -0.12 13.20
N HIS A 357 20.23 -0.43 13.48
CA HIS A 357 21.26 0.57 13.75
C HIS A 357 21.87 1.15 12.47
N GLN A 358 22.38 2.37 12.57
CA GLN A 358 23.18 3.00 11.51
C GLN A 358 24.36 2.10 11.13
N GLY A 359 24.46 1.69 9.87
CA GLY A 359 25.51 0.77 9.38
C GLY A 359 25.35 -0.71 9.80
N GLY A 360 24.22 -1.10 10.40
CA GLY A 360 24.05 -2.39 11.09
C GLY A 360 23.17 -3.43 10.40
N GLN A 361 23.13 -3.51 9.07
CA GLN A 361 22.61 -4.72 8.40
C GLN A 361 23.71 -5.74 8.02
N ALA A 362 24.95 -5.54 8.48
CA ALA A 362 25.99 -6.57 8.43
C ALA A 362 26.18 -7.20 9.82
N ARG A 363 25.74 -8.46 9.95
CA ARG A 363 26.15 -9.54 10.89
C ARG A 363 24.93 -10.39 11.29
N ARG A 364 24.53 -11.31 10.42
CA ARG A 364 24.03 -12.61 10.89
C ARG A 364 25.21 -13.56 10.89
N ASN A 365 25.67 -13.87 12.09
CA ASN A 365 26.76 -14.81 12.35
C ASN A 365 26.48 -16.16 11.69
N GLY A 366 27.48 -16.67 11.00
CA GLY A 366 27.57 -18.08 10.69
C GLY A 366 27.81 -18.87 11.97
N THR A 367 27.15 -20.01 12.04
CA THR A 367 27.67 -21.27 12.60
C THR A 367 27.18 -22.37 11.69
#